data_AF-A0A7V9RSB8-F1
#
_entry.id   AF-A0A7V9RSB8-F1
#
_cell.length_a   1.000
_cell.length_b   1.000
_cell.length_c   1.000
_cell.angle_alpha   90.00
_cell.angle_beta   90.00
_cell.angle_gamma   90.00
#
_symmetry.space_group_name_H-M   'P 1'
#
loop_
_entity.id
_entity.type
_entity.pdbx_description
1 polymer ?
#
loop_
_entity_poly.entity_id
_entity_poly.type
_entity_poly.pdbx_seq_one_letter_code
_entity_poly.pdbx_strand_id
1 'polypeptide(L)'
;MSSVVAGTPRTLNTSRSWGLAFDDLSRAWRQRQLWGHLGWQDIKQRYRRSVLGPLWITISMAVTAIALGILYAGLFGNPLEEQLPYILVGFIVWAFIGGCITEGSMVFISNAGLIKHLPAPVSVHVYRLIWRQMLFFAHNLVVYAVMLVIFPQPLSLGSLVAVPAFALLVVNGFWVALLVGIVSTRFRDLPPVMQSLVQLLFFMTPIVWIYEDLLNSTNETIASRARLAELNPLLHYLEIVRRPMLGQSFELRNWVVVLAITVAGWALTLVVLRNYRARVSYWV
;
A
#
# COMPACT_ATOMS: atom_id res chain seq x y z
N MET A 1 46.33 -35.45 36.69
CA MET A 1 45.94 -35.16 35.29
C MET A 1 44.42 -35.24 35.22
N SER A 2 43.72 -34.12 35.43
CA SER A 2 42.26 -34.05 35.30
C SER A 2 41.94 -33.01 34.23
N SER A 3 41.67 -33.48 33.02
CA SER A 3 41.20 -32.65 31.92
C SER A 3 39.73 -32.29 32.16
N VAL A 4 39.48 -31.08 32.65
CA VAL A 4 38.14 -30.49 32.68
C VAL A 4 37.79 -30.14 31.23
N VAL A 5 36.89 -30.93 30.64
CA VAL A 5 36.25 -30.63 29.36
C VAL A 5 35.39 -29.38 29.57
N ALA A 6 35.87 -28.24 29.08
CA ALA A 6 35.07 -27.02 28.99
C ALA A 6 33.94 -27.26 27.98
N GLY A 7 32.73 -27.50 28.49
CA GLY A 7 31.52 -27.54 27.66
C GLY A 7 31.38 -26.20 26.94
N THR A 8 31.44 -26.23 25.61
CA THR A 8 31.09 -25.09 24.78
C THR A 8 29.67 -24.63 25.14
N PRO A 9 29.46 -23.33 25.44
CA PRO A 9 28.13 -22.85 25.75
C PRO A 9 27.25 -23.12 24.52
N ARG A 10 26.15 -23.87 24.71
CA ARG A 10 25.10 -24.04 23.70
C ARG A 10 24.67 -22.63 23.27
N THR A 11 25.00 -22.24 22.04
CA THR A 11 24.41 -21.06 21.41
C THR A 11 22.92 -21.35 21.26
N LEU A 12 22.13 -20.93 22.25
CA LEU A 12 20.68 -20.95 22.16
C LEU A 12 20.35 -20.27 20.82
N ASN A 13 19.61 -20.97 19.96
CA ASN A 13 19.30 -20.53 18.61
C ASN A 13 18.33 -19.34 18.70
N THR A 14 18.85 -18.17 19.08
CA THR A 14 18.13 -16.91 19.37
C THR A 14 17.55 -16.27 18.12
N SER A 15 17.80 -16.85 16.95
CA SER A 15 17.26 -16.37 15.67
C SER A 15 15.73 -16.35 15.63
N ARG A 16 15.01 -17.19 16.40
CA ARG A 16 13.53 -17.30 16.37
C ARG A 16 12.82 -16.78 17.63
N SER A 17 13.17 -15.57 18.09
CA SER A 17 12.51 -14.92 19.23
C SER A 17 11.44 -13.91 18.79
N TRP A 18 10.27 -13.95 19.44
CA TRP A 18 9.23 -12.93 19.29
C TRP A 18 9.72 -11.55 19.72
N GLY A 19 10.47 -11.47 20.82
CA GLY A 19 11.03 -10.22 21.32
C GLY A 19 11.93 -9.53 20.28
N LEU A 20 12.69 -10.31 19.50
CA LEU A 20 13.54 -9.75 18.45
C LEU A 20 12.77 -9.32 17.20
N ALA A 21 11.62 -9.92 16.91
CA ALA A 21 10.76 -9.48 15.81
C ALA A 21 10.09 -8.13 16.13
N PHE A 22 9.56 -7.97 17.35
CA PHE A 22 9.05 -6.68 17.81
C PHE A 22 10.14 -5.64 18.00
N ASP A 23 11.33 -6.05 18.46
CA ASP A 23 12.49 -5.16 18.57
C ASP A 23 12.91 -4.62 17.20
N ASP A 24 12.94 -5.44 16.14
CA ASP A 24 13.25 -5.01 14.77
C ASP A 24 12.32 -3.87 14.31
N LEU A 25 11.01 -4.02 14.49
CA LEU A 25 10.01 -2.98 14.19
C LEU A 25 10.21 -1.73 15.04
N SER A 26 10.38 -1.89 16.36
CA SER A 26 10.50 -0.77 17.29
C SER A 26 11.79 0.04 17.11
N ARG A 27 12.90 -0.64 16.80
CA ARG A 27 14.20 -0.01 16.53
C ARG A 27 14.19 0.69 15.18
N ALA A 28 13.57 0.08 14.18
CA ALA A 28 13.37 0.73 12.88
C ALA A 28 12.52 2.00 13.01
N TRP A 29 11.44 1.96 13.79
CA TRP A 29 10.62 3.14 14.08
C TRP A 29 11.42 4.28 14.73
N ARG A 30 12.28 3.97 15.70
CA ARG A 30 13.17 4.95 16.35
C ARG A 30 14.15 5.61 15.37
N GLN A 31 14.49 4.96 14.26
CA GLN A 31 15.35 5.50 13.20
C GLN A 31 14.59 6.38 12.18
N ARG A 32 13.57 7.13 12.63
CA ARG A 32 12.72 7.97 11.77
C ARG A 32 13.44 9.01 10.93
N GLN A 33 14.52 9.58 11.46
CA GLN A 33 15.35 10.53 10.71
C GLN A 33 16.05 9.82 9.53
N LEU A 34 16.52 8.58 9.73
CA LEU A 34 17.20 7.81 8.70
C LEU A 34 16.24 7.40 7.59
N TRP A 35 15.16 6.67 7.90
CA TRP A 35 14.25 6.21 6.86
C TRP A 35 13.47 7.36 6.19
N GLY A 36 13.19 8.44 6.94
CA GLY A 36 12.58 9.65 6.40
C GLY A 36 13.49 10.35 5.38
N HIS A 37 14.77 10.52 5.73
CA HIS A 37 15.76 11.08 4.81
C HIS A 37 15.97 10.19 3.58
N LEU A 38 16.15 8.88 3.78
CA LEU A 38 16.37 7.93 2.69
C LEU A 38 15.17 7.86 1.73
N GLY A 39 13.93 7.95 2.24
CA GLY A 39 12.73 7.96 1.40
C GLY A 39 12.56 9.26 0.63
N TRP A 40 12.90 10.40 1.25
CA TRP A 40 12.96 11.69 0.55
C TRP A 40 14.03 11.70 -0.57
N GLN A 41 15.20 11.12 -0.29
CA GLN A 41 16.26 10.97 -1.28
C GLN A 41 15.85 10.09 -2.45
N ASP A 42 15.06 9.04 -2.25
CA ASP A 42 14.55 8.23 -3.36
C ASP A 42 13.78 9.05 -4.38
N ILE A 43 12.91 9.95 -3.91
CA ILE A 43 12.12 10.83 -4.77
C ILE A 43 13.05 11.80 -5.49
N LYS A 44 13.95 12.47 -4.76
CA LYS A 44 14.92 13.39 -5.36
C LYS A 44 15.81 12.73 -6.40
N GLN A 45 16.27 11.51 -6.14
CA GLN A 45 17.10 10.75 -7.08
C GLN A 45 16.31 10.35 -8.33
N ARG A 46 15.07 9.88 -8.16
CA ARG A 46 14.17 9.54 -9.27
C ARG A 46 13.95 10.72 -10.22
N TYR A 47 13.94 11.96 -9.70
CA TYR A 47 13.71 13.17 -10.49
C TYR A 47 14.95 14.09 -10.65
N ARG A 48 16.18 13.61 -10.36
CA ARG A 48 17.39 14.45 -10.26
C ARG A 48 17.72 15.25 -11.54
N ARG A 49 17.35 14.74 -12.71
CA ARG A 49 17.59 15.37 -14.02
C ARG A 49 16.30 15.81 -14.72
N SER A 50 15.19 15.87 -13.99
CA SER A 50 13.90 16.30 -14.53
C SER A 50 13.72 17.80 -14.32
N VAL A 51 13.30 18.51 -15.37
CA VAL A 51 12.99 19.95 -15.32
C VAL A 51 11.82 20.23 -14.38
N LEU A 52 10.75 19.41 -14.45
CA LEU A 52 9.56 19.59 -13.61
C LEU A 52 9.69 18.93 -12.22
N GLY A 53 10.69 18.08 -12.03
CA GLY A 53 10.89 17.39 -10.76
C GLY A 53 9.72 16.48 -10.36
N PRO A 54 9.40 16.36 -9.06
CA PRO A 54 8.30 15.54 -8.55
C PRO A 54 6.89 15.93 -9.03
N LEU A 55 6.71 17.12 -9.62
CA LEU A 55 5.42 17.54 -10.19
C LEU A 55 4.91 16.59 -11.28
N TRP A 56 5.81 15.83 -11.92
CA TRP A 56 5.43 14.77 -12.85
C TRP A 56 4.48 13.73 -12.25
N ILE A 57 4.59 13.43 -10.95
CA ILE A 57 3.69 12.48 -10.27
C ILE A 57 2.25 12.98 -10.38
N THR A 58 2.04 14.24 -9.99
CA THR A 58 0.76 14.93 -9.99
C THR A 58 0.22 15.10 -11.41
N ILE A 59 1.08 15.50 -12.36
CA ILE A 59 0.69 15.67 -13.78
C ILE A 59 0.23 14.34 -14.38
N SER A 60 1.00 13.26 -14.20
CA SER A 60 0.63 11.94 -14.70
C SER A 60 -0.70 11.46 -14.11
N MET A 61 -0.90 11.63 -12.80
CA MET A 61 -2.17 11.29 -12.14
C MET A 61 -3.34 12.10 -12.73
N ALA A 62 -3.18 13.41 -12.88
CA ALA A 62 -4.21 14.28 -13.43
C ALA A 62 -4.57 13.90 -14.88
N VAL A 63 -3.57 13.73 -15.75
CA VAL A 63 -3.79 13.38 -17.16
C VAL A 63 -4.49 12.02 -17.28
N THR A 64 -4.04 11.01 -16.55
CA THR A 64 -4.65 9.68 -16.60
C THR A 64 -6.08 9.69 -16.04
N ALA A 65 -6.31 10.36 -14.91
CA ALA A 65 -7.64 10.46 -14.31
C ALA A 65 -8.62 11.23 -15.22
N ILE A 66 -8.20 12.35 -15.82
CA ILE A 66 -9.04 13.14 -16.72
C ILE A 66 -9.37 12.34 -17.99
N ALA A 67 -8.36 11.75 -18.63
CA ALA A 67 -8.58 10.99 -19.86
C ALA A 67 -9.53 9.81 -19.64
N LEU A 68 -9.33 9.04 -18.57
CA LEU A 68 -10.19 7.90 -18.26
C LEU A 68 -11.53 8.34 -17.67
N GLY A 69 -11.58 9.45 -16.93
CA GLY A 69 -12.82 10.08 -16.47
C GLY A 69 -13.76 10.42 -17.62
N ILE A 70 -13.25 11.12 -18.63
CA ILE A 70 -14.02 11.46 -19.84
C ILE A 70 -14.45 10.20 -20.59
N LEU A 71 -13.53 9.26 -20.78
CA LEU A 71 -13.81 8.02 -21.51
C LEU A 71 -14.93 7.21 -20.83
N TYR A 72 -14.82 6.96 -19.53
CA TYR A 72 -15.79 6.13 -18.81
C TYR A 72 -17.10 6.87 -18.53
N ALA A 73 -17.09 8.20 -18.39
CA ALA A 73 -18.32 8.99 -18.31
C ALA A 73 -19.14 8.81 -19.59
N GLY A 74 -18.49 8.92 -20.76
CA GLY A 74 -19.13 8.68 -22.05
C GLY A 74 -19.56 7.23 -22.26
N LEU A 75 -18.78 6.26 -21.77
CA LEU A 75 -19.09 4.82 -21.91
C LEU A 75 -20.30 4.39 -21.06
N PHE A 76 -20.39 4.88 -19.82
CA PHE A 76 -21.45 4.51 -18.89
C PHE A 76 -22.67 5.45 -18.94
N GLY A 77 -22.55 6.60 -19.61
CA GLY A 77 -23.60 7.62 -19.65
C GLY A 77 -23.72 8.42 -18.35
N ASN A 78 -22.69 8.40 -17.51
CA ASN A 78 -22.65 9.11 -16.24
C ASN A 78 -22.21 10.56 -16.44
N PRO A 79 -22.72 11.52 -15.65
CA PRO A 79 -22.19 12.88 -15.61
C PRO A 79 -20.69 12.87 -15.29
N LEU A 80 -19.91 13.71 -16.00
CA LEU A 80 -18.46 13.81 -15.76
C LEU A 80 -18.16 14.25 -14.32
N GLU A 81 -19.03 15.07 -13.74
CA GLU A 81 -18.96 15.55 -12.36
C GLU A 81 -19.11 14.46 -11.29
N GLU A 82 -19.65 13.29 -11.64
CA GLU A 82 -19.73 12.13 -10.77
C GLU A 82 -18.61 11.13 -11.08
N GLN A 83 -18.38 10.85 -12.36
CA GLN A 83 -17.44 9.83 -12.80
C GLN A 83 -15.98 10.22 -12.56
N LEU A 84 -15.60 11.47 -12.84
CA LEU A 84 -14.21 11.91 -12.72
C LEU A 84 -13.72 11.93 -11.26
N PRO A 85 -14.46 12.50 -10.28
CA PRO A 85 -14.07 12.40 -8.87
C PRO A 85 -13.93 10.95 -8.40
N TYR A 86 -14.86 10.08 -8.80
CA TYR A 86 -14.82 8.66 -8.46
C TYR A 86 -13.55 7.96 -8.95
N ILE A 87 -13.21 8.15 -10.23
CA ILE A 87 -12.00 7.58 -10.84
C ILE A 87 -10.75 8.18 -10.23
N LEU A 88 -10.69 9.50 -10.05
CA LEU A 88 -9.52 10.18 -9.52
C LEU A 88 -9.18 9.66 -8.11
N VAL A 89 -10.14 9.67 -7.19
CA VAL A 89 -9.94 9.16 -5.83
C VAL A 89 -9.57 7.67 -5.88
N GLY A 90 -10.24 6.92 -6.76
CA GLY A 90 -9.92 5.52 -7.03
C GLY A 90 -8.45 5.30 -7.40
N PHE A 91 -7.91 6.08 -8.33
CA PHE A 91 -6.51 6.00 -8.77
C PHE A 91 -5.52 6.42 -7.70
N ILE A 92 -5.83 7.46 -6.93
CA ILE A 92 -4.93 7.92 -5.85
C ILE A 92 -4.76 6.83 -4.79
N VAL A 93 -5.88 6.24 -4.34
CA VAL A 93 -5.87 5.16 -3.33
C VAL A 93 -5.24 3.90 -3.92
N TRP A 94 -5.59 3.54 -5.15
CA TRP A 94 -5.02 2.38 -5.83
C TRP A 94 -3.51 2.50 -6.03
N ALA A 95 -3.01 3.67 -6.41
CA ALA A 95 -1.58 3.90 -6.60
C ALA A 95 -0.79 3.62 -5.31
N PHE A 96 -1.35 3.98 -4.14
CA PHE A 96 -0.76 3.65 -2.85
C PHE A 96 -0.75 2.13 -2.60
N ILE A 97 -1.89 1.46 -2.79
CA ILE A 97 -2.04 0.01 -2.58
C ILE A 97 -1.09 -0.77 -3.50
N GLY A 98 -1.18 -0.51 -4.81
CA GLY A 98 -0.35 -1.13 -5.82
C GLY A 98 1.12 -0.85 -5.57
N GLY A 99 1.48 0.38 -5.19
CA GLY A 99 2.84 0.76 -4.84
C GLY A 99 3.40 -0.03 -3.64
N CYS A 100 2.60 -0.24 -2.59
CA CYS A 100 3.01 -1.03 -1.43
C CYS A 100 3.28 -2.50 -1.78
N ILE A 101 2.45 -3.10 -2.65
CA ILE A 101 2.62 -4.51 -3.07
C ILE A 101 3.82 -4.64 -4.02
N THR A 102 3.84 -3.84 -5.07
CA THR A 102 4.81 -3.94 -6.16
C THR A 102 6.21 -3.53 -5.73
N GLU A 103 6.39 -2.32 -5.18
CA GLU A 103 7.69 -1.87 -4.70
C GLU A 103 8.08 -2.59 -3.40
N GLY A 104 7.10 -3.05 -2.60
CA GLY A 104 7.32 -3.91 -1.43
C GLY A 104 7.98 -5.24 -1.79
N SER A 105 7.53 -5.87 -2.89
CA SER A 105 8.15 -7.11 -3.39
C SER A 105 9.64 -6.96 -3.74
N MET A 106 10.09 -5.75 -4.06
CA MET A 106 11.48 -5.45 -4.42
C MET A 106 12.27 -4.77 -3.29
N VAL A 107 11.65 -4.49 -2.14
CA VAL A 107 12.22 -3.58 -1.14
C VAL A 107 13.56 -4.03 -0.61
N PHE A 108 13.73 -5.31 -0.29
CA PHE A 108 15.00 -5.83 0.22
C PHE A 108 16.00 -6.12 -0.90
N ILE A 109 15.53 -6.62 -2.05
CA ILE A 109 16.38 -6.93 -3.21
C ILE A 109 17.07 -5.66 -3.71
N SER A 110 16.32 -4.56 -3.88
CA SER A 110 16.86 -3.27 -4.32
C SER A 110 17.78 -2.60 -3.29
N ASN A 111 17.70 -2.99 -2.01
CA ASN A 111 18.51 -2.44 -0.93
C ASN A 111 19.60 -3.43 -0.45
N ALA A 112 19.92 -4.47 -1.23
CA ALA A 112 20.85 -5.54 -0.84
C ALA A 112 22.22 -5.01 -0.37
N GLY A 113 22.78 -4.00 -1.04
CA GLY A 113 24.05 -3.39 -0.65
C GLY A 113 23.98 -2.75 0.76
N LEU A 114 22.92 -1.99 1.05
CA LEU A 114 22.73 -1.39 2.37
C LEU A 114 22.54 -2.45 3.46
N ILE A 115 21.76 -3.49 3.17
CA ILE A 115 21.49 -4.59 4.11
C ILE A 115 22.76 -5.36 4.47
N LYS A 116 23.68 -5.54 3.51
CA LYS A 116 24.95 -6.27 3.73
C LYS A 116 26.00 -5.45 4.47
N HIS A 117 25.97 -4.12 4.37
CA HIS A 117 27.02 -3.25 4.90
C HIS A 117 26.62 -2.47 6.15
N LEU A 118 25.32 -2.25 6.39
CA LEU A 118 24.83 -1.49 7.53
C LEU A 118 24.05 -2.40 8.48
N PRO A 119 24.46 -2.54 9.75
CA PRO A 119 23.72 -3.31 10.75
C PRO A 119 22.48 -2.52 11.21
N ALA A 120 21.47 -2.47 10.34
CA ALA A 120 20.17 -1.86 10.61
C ALA A 120 19.07 -2.92 10.68
N PRO A 121 17.99 -2.70 11.46
CA PRO A 121 16.81 -3.55 11.40
C PRO A 121 16.26 -3.61 9.97
N VAL A 122 15.87 -4.78 9.50
CA VAL A 122 15.42 -4.95 8.10
C VAL A 122 14.18 -4.09 7.83
N SER A 123 13.30 -3.94 8.82
CA SER A 123 12.08 -3.13 8.71
C SER A 123 12.34 -1.65 8.37
N VAL A 124 13.55 -1.11 8.57
CA VAL A 124 13.92 0.27 8.16
C VAL A 124 13.66 0.50 6.69
N HIS A 125 13.93 -0.49 5.83
CA HIS A 125 13.70 -0.38 4.39
C HIS A 125 12.22 -0.37 4.04
N VAL A 126 11.37 -1.03 4.84
CA VAL A 126 9.92 -0.98 4.68
C VAL A 126 9.37 0.37 5.16
N TYR A 127 9.84 0.90 6.29
CA TYR A 127 9.49 2.27 6.72
C TYR A 127 9.85 3.32 5.66
N ARG A 128 11.05 3.21 5.07
CA ARG A 128 11.50 4.06 3.96
C ARG A 128 10.54 4.00 2.77
N LEU A 129 10.14 2.79 2.37
CA LEU A 129 9.19 2.58 1.28
C LEU A 129 7.81 3.19 1.59
N ILE A 130 7.24 2.88 2.75
CA ILE A 130 5.91 3.36 3.13
C ILE A 130 5.89 4.89 3.24
N TRP A 131 6.94 5.49 3.78
CA TRP A 131 7.12 6.94 3.79
C TRP A 131 7.10 7.54 2.38
N ARG A 132 7.84 6.94 1.44
CA ARG A 132 7.83 7.35 0.03
C ARG A 132 6.43 7.24 -0.59
N GLN A 133 5.70 6.15 -0.32
CA GLN A 133 4.33 5.98 -0.82
C GLN A 133 3.34 6.99 -0.23
N MET A 134 3.50 7.33 1.05
CA MET A 134 2.72 8.41 1.68
C MET A 134 3.00 9.76 1.02
N LEU A 135 4.26 10.04 0.65
CA LEU A 135 4.60 11.27 -0.08
C LEU A 135 3.97 11.29 -1.48
N PHE A 136 3.94 10.17 -2.20
CA PHE A 136 3.25 10.09 -3.50
C PHE A 136 1.74 10.30 -3.37
N PHE A 137 1.12 9.69 -2.36
CA PHE A 137 -0.29 9.95 -2.05
C PHE A 137 -0.53 11.43 -1.76
N ALA A 138 0.28 12.05 -0.90
CA ALA A 138 0.19 13.47 -0.56
C ALA A 138 0.38 14.41 -1.77
N HIS A 139 1.30 14.08 -2.70
CA HIS A 139 1.46 14.86 -3.94
C HIS A 139 0.24 14.74 -4.85
N ASN A 140 -0.41 13.58 -4.88
CA ASN A 140 -1.61 13.37 -5.67
C ASN A 140 -2.87 13.99 -5.04
N LEU A 141 -2.87 14.25 -3.73
CA LEU A 141 -3.94 15.04 -3.10
C LEU A 141 -4.05 16.46 -3.65
N VAL A 142 -3.01 16.99 -4.29
CA VAL A 142 -3.07 18.28 -5.01
C VAL A 142 -4.07 18.19 -6.17
N VAL A 143 -4.06 17.10 -6.95
CA VAL A 143 -5.03 16.90 -8.04
C VAL A 143 -6.44 16.78 -7.48
N TYR A 144 -6.60 16.05 -6.38
CA TYR A 144 -7.87 15.93 -5.68
C TYR A 144 -8.40 17.28 -5.18
N ALA A 145 -7.54 18.13 -4.61
CA ALA A 145 -7.92 19.47 -4.16
C ALA A 145 -8.38 20.36 -5.32
N VAL A 146 -7.68 20.32 -6.47
CA VAL A 146 -8.11 21.02 -7.69
C VAL A 146 -9.44 20.48 -8.20
N MET A 147 -9.62 19.16 -8.18
CA MET A 147 -10.87 18.51 -8.58
C MET A 147 -12.05 18.98 -7.72
N LEU A 148 -11.90 19.10 -6.38
CA LEU A 148 -12.96 19.60 -5.50
C LEU A 148 -13.39 21.04 -5.80
N VAL A 149 -12.49 21.87 -6.34
CA VAL A 149 -12.83 23.26 -6.74
C VAL A 149 -13.66 23.26 -8.02
N ILE A 150 -13.39 22.32 -8.94
CA ILE A 150 -14.07 22.24 -10.24
C ILE A 150 -15.40 21.47 -10.12
N PHE A 151 -15.40 20.38 -9.35
CA PHE A 151 -16.53 19.48 -9.11
C PHE A 151 -16.77 19.32 -7.60
N PRO A 152 -17.43 20.30 -6.97
CA PRO A 152 -17.66 20.29 -5.52
C PRO A 152 -18.36 19.02 -5.05
N GLN A 153 -17.82 18.39 -4.00
CA GLN A 153 -18.41 17.21 -3.36
C GLN A 153 -19.05 17.61 -2.01
N PRO A 154 -20.11 16.90 -1.55
CA PRO A 154 -20.82 17.22 -0.31
C PRO A 154 -20.00 16.82 0.95
N LEU A 155 -18.84 17.43 1.12
CA LEU A 155 -17.95 17.15 2.24
C LEU A 155 -18.56 17.65 3.55
N SER A 156 -18.53 16.78 4.57
CA SER A 156 -19.02 17.08 5.92
C SER A 156 -17.93 16.81 6.94
N LEU A 157 -18.20 17.08 8.23
CA LEU A 157 -17.30 16.64 9.31
C LEU A 157 -17.08 15.11 9.29
N GLY A 158 -18.04 14.34 8.75
CA GLY A 158 -17.90 12.91 8.54
C GLY A 158 -16.80 12.54 7.52
N SER A 159 -16.47 13.42 6.58
CA SER A 159 -15.39 13.21 5.60
C SER A 159 -14.00 13.12 6.25
N LEU A 160 -13.84 13.65 7.48
CA LEU A 160 -12.58 13.53 8.24
C LEU A 160 -12.23 12.07 8.57
N VAL A 161 -13.18 11.14 8.47
CA VAL A 161 -12.95 9.69 8.57
C VAL A 161 -11.99 9.17 7.49
N ALA A 162 -11.77 9.91 6.40
CA ALA A 162 -10.71 9.63 5.42
C ALA A 162 -9.31 9.53 6.05
N VAL A 163 -9.03 10.34 7.09
CA VAL A 163 -7.72 10.39 7.74
C VAL A 163 -7.40 9.08 8.51
N PRO A 164 -8.25 8.60 9.45
CA PRO A 164 -8.03 7.30 10.08
C PRO A 164 -8.14 6.14 9.08
N ALA A 165 -8.95 6.25 8.02
CA ALA A 165 -9.00 5.24 6.97
C ALA A 165 -7.67 5.13 6.21
N PHE A 166 -7.07 6.26 5.85
CA PHE A 166 -5.75 6.28 5.22
C PHE A 166 -4.66 5.80 6.18
N ALA A 167 -4.71 6.15 7.46
CA ALA A 167 -3.78 5.62 8.45
C ALA A 167 -3.87 4.09 8.56
N LEU A 168 -5.08 3.53 8.53
CA LEU A 168 -5.30 2.09 8.48
C LEU A 168 -4.74 1.47 7.18
N LEU A 169 -4.89 2.17 6.04
CA LEU A 169 -4.28 1.75 4.78
C LEU A 169 -2.75 1.73 4.84
N VAL A 170 -2.12 2.72 5.50
CA VAL A 170 -0.67 2.77 5.76
C VAL A 170 -0.21 1.58 6.61
N VAL A 171 -0.94 1.26 7.68
CA VAL A 171 -0.68 0.08 8.52
C VAL A 171 -0.76 -1.22 7.72
N ASN A 172 -1.69 -1.29 6.75
CA ASN A 172 -1.81 -2.46 5.87
C ASN A 172 -0.71 -2.54 4.82
N GLY A 173 -0.38 -1.42 4.19
CA GLY A 173 0.75 -1.32 3.27
C GLY A 173 2.05 -1.81 3.91
N PHE A 174 2.25 -1.52 5.20
CA PHE A 174 3.44 -1.94 5.93
C PHE A 174 3.58 -3.47 6.04
N TRP A 175 2.55 -4.18 6.54
CA TRP A 175 2.67 -5.63 6.70
C TRP A 175 2.73 -6.34 5.36
N VAL A 176 2.03 -5.83 4.33
CA VAL A 176 2.08 -6.36 2.96
C VAL A 176 3.49 -6.22 2.39
N ALA A 177 4.07 -5.02 2.44
CA ALA A 177 5.40 -4.77 1.90
C ALA A 177 6.47 -5.59 2.63
N LEU A 178 6.34 -5.73 3.95
CA LEU A 178 7.25 -6.55 4.76
C LEU A 178 7.12 -8.04 4.41
N LEU A 179 5.90 -8.57 4.35
CA LEU A 179 5.62 -9.97 4.03
C LEU A 179 6.12 -10.34 2.63
N VAL A 180 5.61 -9.63 1.63
CA VAL A 180 5.94 -9.89 0.22
C VAL A 180 7.43 -9.66 -0.01
N GLY A 181 8.01 -8.60 0.57
CA GLY A 181 9.44 -8.34 0.50
C GLY A 181 10.28 -9.51 1.02
N ILE A 182 10.00 -10.02 2.22
CA ILE A 182 10.77 -11.15 2.78
C ILE A 182 10.64 -12.38 1.88
N VAL A 183 9.43 -12.72 1.43
CA VAL A 183 9.21 -13.89 0.57
C VAL A 183 9.94 -13.73 -0.77
N SER A 184 9.93 -12.53 -1.37
CA SER A 184 10.64 -12.24 -2.62
C SER A 184 12.15 -12.39 -2.52
N THR A 185 12.75 -12.12 -1.35
CA THR A 185 14.20 -12.39 -1.20
C THR A 185 14.52 -13.87 -1.37
N ARG A 186 13.62 -14.75 -0.92
CA ARG A 186 13.74 -16.20 -1.08
C ARG A 186 13.36 -16.66 -2.49
N PHE A 187 12.32 -16.08 -3.07
CA PHE A 187 11.78 -16.45 -4.38
C PHE A 187 11.84 -15.27 -5.36
N ARG A 188 12.86 -15.27 -6.23
CA ARG A 188 13.15 -14.16 -7.14
C ARG A 188 12.12 -13.98 -8.27
N ASP A 189 11.23 -14.96 -8.48
CA ASP A 189 10.13 -14.89 -9.44
C ASP A 189 8.88 -14.21 -8.86
N LEU A 190 8.84 -13.98 -7.54
CA LEU A 190 7.69 -13.35 -6.90
C LEU A 190 7.47 -11.88 -7.32
N PRO A 191 8.50 -11.03 -7.49
CA PRO A 191 8.26 -9.65 -7.92
C PRO A 191 7.57 -9.51 -9.28
N PRO A 192 7.99 -10.19 -10.37
CA PRO A 192 7.21 -10.21 -11.61
C PRO A 192 5.76 -10.71 -11.41
N VAL A 193 5.55 -11.75 -10.62
CA VAL A 193 4.21 -12.26 -10.30
C VAL A 193 3.36 -11.21 -9.58
N MET A 194 3.94 -10.46 -8.65
CA MET A 194 3.25 -9.38 -7.93
C MET A 194 2.86 -8.23 -8.86
N GLN A 195 3.68 -7.90 -9.87
CA GLN A 195 3.32 -6.90 -10.88
C GLN A 195 2.08 -7.32 -11.67
N SER A 196 2.08 -8.55 -12.21
CA SER A 196 0.94 -9.09 -12.94
C SER A 196 -0.30 -9.22 -12.06
N LEU A 197 -0.13 -9.64 -10.81
CA LEU A 197 -1.23 -9.78 -9.85
C LEU A 197 -1.86 -8.43 -9.54
N VAL A 198 -1.07 -7.39 -9.27
CA VAL A 198 -1.60 -6.03 -9.05
C VAL A 198 -2.33 -5.54 -10.29
N GLN A 199 -1.80 -5.76 -11.50
CA GLN A 199 -2.51 -5.40 -12.73
C GLN A 199 -3.87 -6.12 -12.87
N LEU A 200 -3.94 -7.42 -12.57
CA LEU A 200 -5.20 -8.17 -12.60
C LEU A 200 -6.19 -7.65 -11.55
N LEU A 201 -5.70 -7.43 -10.32
CA LEU A 201 -6.51 -6.96 -9.20
C LEU A 201 -7.08 -5.56 -9.42
N PHE A 202 -6.39 -4.71 -10.19
CA PHE A 202 -6.92 -3.41 -10.63
C PHE A 202 -8.26 -3.59 -11.37
N PHE A 203 -8.31 -4.50 -12.34
CA PHE A 203 -9.53 -4.74 -13.12
C PHE A 203 -10.65 -5.40 -12.30
N MET A 204 -10.28 -6.21 -11.30
CA MET A 204 -11.24 -6.86 -10.39
C MET A 204 -11.78 -5.92 -9.29
N THR A 205 -11.24 -4.72 -9.16
CA THR A 205 -11.64 -3.74 -8.13
C THR A 205 -12.44 -2.62 -8.80
N PRO A 206 -13.51 -2.10 -8.17
CA PRO A 206 -14.32 -0.99 -8.71
C PRO A 206 -13.56 0.34 -8.71
N ILE A 207 -12.52 0.46 -9.53
CA ILE A 207 -11.69 1.66 -9.63
C ILE A 207 -12.25 2.61 -10.69
N VAL A 208 -12.58 2.05 -11.87
CA VAL A 208 -13.04 2.82 -13.04
C VAL A 208 -14.55 2.78 -13.25
N TRP A 209 -15.25 1.85 -12.61
CA TRP A 209 -16.69 1.66 -12.70
C TRP A 209 -17.32 1.88 -11.32
N ILE A 210 -18.49 2.51 -11.31
CA ILE A 210 -19.22 2.84 -10.08
C ILE A 210 -19.97 1.60 -9.62
N TYR A 211 -19.68 1.17 -8.39
CA TYR A 211 -20.26 -0.05 -7.83
C TYR A 211 -21.77 0.07 -7.63
N GLU A 212 -22.25 1.22 -7.17
CA GLU A 212 -23.68 1.46 -6.93
C GLU A 212 -24.51 1.42 -8.22
N ASP A 213 -23.96 1.90 -9.35
CA ASP A 213 -24.64 1.86 -10.65
C ASP A 213 -24.91 0.42 -11.11
N LEU A 214 -23.94 -0.47 -10.91
CA LEU A 214 -24.10 -1.89 -11.28
C LEU A 214 -25.06 -2.62 -10.34
N LEU A 215 -25.07 -2.28 -9.06
CA LEU A 215 -26.03 -2.84 -8.09
C LEU A 215 -27.47 -2.42 -8.40
N ASN A 216 -27.67 -1.16 -8.80
CA ASN A 216 -28.98 -0.60 -9.10
C ASN A 216 -29.40 -0.80 -10.57
N SER A 217 -28.63 -1.58 -11.33
CA SER A 217 -28.94 -1.89 -12.73
C SER A 217 -30.29 -2.58 -12.87
N THR A 218 -31.06 -2.22 -13.89
CA THR A 218 -32.34 -2.85 -14.25
C THR A 218 -32.20 -4.32 -14.63
N ASN A 219 -30.98 -4.78 -14.93
CA ASN A 219 -30.69 -6.16 -15.23
C ASN A 219 -30.28 -6.93 -13.97
N GLU A 220 -31.14 -7.82 -13.48
CA GLU A 220 -30.92 -8.64 -12.30
C GLU A 220 -29.62 -9.47 -12.36
N THR A 221 -29.20 -9.86 -13.56
CA THR A 221 -27.94 -10.62 -13.75
C THR A 221 -26.72 -9.74 -13.48
N ILE A 222 -26.78 -8.46 -13.83
CA ILE A 222 -25.69 -7.49 -13.58
C ILE A 222 -25.64 -7.16 -12.09
N ALA A 223 -26.79 -6.88 -11.48
CA ALA A 223 -26.89 -6.58 -10.06
C ALA A 223 -26.40 -7.73 -9.17
N SER A 224 -26.76 -8.98 -9.50
CA SER A 224 -26.28 -10.16 -8.77
C SER A 224 -24.77 -10.38 -8.92
N ARG A 225 -24.22 -10.18 -10.13
CA ARG A 225 -22.77 -10.28 -10.36
C ARG A 225 -21.98 -9.14 -9.71
N ALA A 226 -22.56 -7.95 -9.61
CA ALA A 226 -21.93 -6.83 -8.91
C ALA A 226 -21.61 -7.19 -7.46
N ARG A 227 -22.47 -7.95 -6.77
CA ARG A 227 -22.22 -8.42 -5.40
C ARG A 227 -20.97 -9.30 -5.27
N LEU A 228 -20.53 -9.97 -6.35
CA LEU A 228 -19.27 -10.73 -6.33
C LEU A 228 -18.05 -9.82 -6.12
N ALA A 229 -18.15 -8.53 -6.46
CA ALA A 229 -17.09 -7.57 -6.20
C ALA A 229 -16.85 -7.36 -4.70
N GLU A 230 -17.85 -7.58 -3.85
CA GLU A 230 -17.70 -7.50 -2.40
C GLU A 230 -16.84 -8.63 -1.82
N LEU A 231 -16.65 -9.73 -2.57
CA LEU A 231 -15.72 -10.79 -2.16
C LEU A 231 -14.26 -10.36 -2.31
N ASN A 232 -13.98 -9.32 -3.11
CA ASN A 232 -12.64 -8.79 -3.31
C ASN A 232 -12.24 -7.90 -2.11
N PRO A 233 -11.24 -8.30 -1.30
CA PRO A 233 -10.80 -7.52 -0.16
C PRO A 233 -10.36 -6.08 -0.50
N LEU A 234 -9.85 -5.87 -1.70
CA LEU A 234 -9.35 -4.58 -2.17
C LEU A 234 -10.46 -3.56 -2.40
N LEU A 235 -11.69 -4.02 -2.66
CA LEU A 235 -12.85 -3.14 -2.68
C LEU A 235 -13.00 -2.44 -1.33
N HIS A 236 -12.94 -3.20 -0.23
CA HIS A 236 -13.11 -2.62 1.11
C HIS A 236 -12.00 -1.63 1.46
N TYR A 237 -10.74 -1.93 1.09
CA TYR A 237 -9.62 -1.00 1.26
C TYR A 237 -9.81 0.31 0.49
N LEU A 238 -10.35 0.22 -0.73
CA LEU A 238 -10.62 1.38 -1.57
C LEU A 238 -11.74 2.23 -0.99
N GLU A 239 -12.84 1.59 -0.60
CA GLU A 239 -14.07 2.25 -0.16
C GLU A 239 -13.95 2.94 1.21
N ILE A 240 -13.15 2.40 2.15
CA ILE A 240 -12.95 3.08 3.45
C ILE A 240 -12.31 4.48 3.30
N VAL A 241 -11.52 4.69 2.24
CA VAL A 241 -10.90 5.99 1.94
C VAL A 241 -11.74 6.79 0.95
N ARG A 242 -12.25 6.14 -0.11
CA ARG A 242 -12.97 6.82 -1.19
C ARG A 242 -14.26 7.47 -0.71
N ARG A 243 -15.13 6.73 -0.01
CA ARG A 243 -16.46 7.23 0.37
C ARG A 243 -16.37 8.53 1.18
N PRO A 244 -15.56 8.61 2.24
CA PRO A 244 -15.41 9.87 2.98
C PRO A 244 -14.81 11.01 2.13
N MET A 245 -13.89 10.72 1.21
CA MET A 245 -13.31 11.70 0.28
C MET A 245 -14.33 12.21 -0.77
N LEU A 246 -15.39 11.46 -1.05
CA LEU A 246 -16.48 11.92 -1.94
C LEU A 246 -17.69 12.47 -1.15
N GLY A 247 -17.57 12.63 0.17
CA GLY A 247 -18.68 13.10 1.01
C GLY A 247 -19.77 12.05 1.26
N GLN A 248 -19.53 10.80 0.88
CA GLN A 248 -20.47 9.69 1.06
C GLN A 248 -20.37 9.10 2.47
N SER A 249 -21.44 8.45 2.91
CA SER A 249 -21.49 7.78 4.22
C SER A 249 -20.50 6.61 4.29
N PHE A 250 -19.83 6.45 5.44
CA PHE A 250 -19.01 5.25 5.66
C PHE A 250 -19.90 4.02 5.85
N GLU A 251 -19.40 2.86 5.45
CA GLU A 251 -20.11 1.60 5.60
C GLU A 251 -19.34 0.66 6.53
N LEU A 252 -19.97 0.24 7.62
CA LEU A 252 -19.31 -0.53 8.69
C LEU A 252 -18.71 -1.86 8.19
N ARG A 253 -19.34 -2.50 7.19
CA ARG A 253 -18.83 -3.74 6.58
C ARG A 253 -17.40 -3.57 6.08
N ASN A 254 -17.12 -2.49 5.36
CA ASN A 254 -15.79 -2.22 4.78
C ASN A 254 -14.73 -2.10 5.89
N TRP A 255 -15.06 -1.43 7.00
CA TRP A 255 -14.18 -1.27 8.15
C TRP A 255 -13.91 -2.59 8.86
N VAL A 256 -14.94 -3.39 9.11
CA VAL A 256 -14.80 -4.70 9.79
C VAL A 256 -13.92 -5.63 8.97
N VAL A 257 -14.15 -5.72 7.65
CA VAL A 257 -13.35 -6.57 6.77
C VAL A 257 -11.89 -6.11 6.75
N VAL A 258 -11.63 -4.81 6.60
CA VAL A 258 -10.27 -4.27 6.60
C VAL A 258 -9.57 -4.53 7.95
N LEU A 259 -10.25 -4.31 9.07
CA LEU A 259 -9.68 -4.57 10.40
C LEU A 259 -9.37 -6.07 10.60
N ALA A 260 -10.25 -6.95 10.17
CA ALA A 260 -10.02 -8.40 10.24
C ALA A 260 -8.79 -8.81 9.43
N ILE A 261 -8.65 -8.30 8.20
CA ILE A 261 -7.47 -8.55 7.36
C ILE A 261 -6.22 -7.94 7.97
N THR A 262 -6.33 -6.76 8.59
CA THR A 262 -5.19 -6.10 9.26
C THR A 262 -4.64 -6.99 10.37
N VAL A 263 -5.52 -7.52 11.23
CA VAL A 263 -5.12 -8.40 12.34
C VAL A 263 -4.50 -9.70 11.81
N ALA A 264 -5.16 -10.35 10.84
CA ALA A 264 -4.67 -11.60 10.25
C ALA A 264 -3.33 -11.41 9.51
N GLY A 265 -3.22 -10.34 8.72
CA GLY A 265 -2.03 -9.98 7.95
C GLY A 265 -0.84 -9.69 8.86
N TRP A 266 -1.02 -8.89 9.90
CA TRP A 266 0.04 -8.64 10.88
C TRP A 266 0.45 -9.90 11.65
N ALA A 267 -0.50 -10.75 12.05
CA ALA A 267 -0.18 -12.02 12.70
C ALA A 267 0.71 -12.90 11.81
N LEU A 268 0.35 -13.05 10.53
CA LEU A 268 1.14 -13.79 9.54
C LEU A 268 2.53 -13.15 9.34
N THR A 269 2.59 -11.84 9.14
CA THR A 269 3.85 -11.11 8.93
C THR A 269 4.79 -11.22 10.13
N LEU A 270 4.27 -11.14 11.36
CA LEU A 270 5.09 -11.30 12.56
C LEU A 270 5.64 -12.73 12.69
N VAL A 271 4.87 -13.75 12.32
CA VAL A 271 5.37 -15.14 12.24
C VAL A 271 6.50 -15.26 11.22
N VAL A 272 6.34 -14.67 10.03
CA VAL A 272 7.37 -14.64 8.99
C VAL A 272 8.61 -13.89 9.46
N LEU A 273 8.45 -12.72 10.07
CA LEU A 273 9.55 -11.91 10.59
C LEU A 273 10.33 -12.66 11.70
N ARG A 274 9.61 -13.29 12.64
CA ARG A 274 10.23 -14.12 13.68
C ARG A 274 11.10 -15.23 13.09
N ASN A 275 10.62 -15.89 12.04
CA ASN A 275 11.27 -17.09 11.49
C ASN A 275 12.38 -16.77 10.48
N TYR A 276 12.26 -15.67 9.74
CA TYR A 276 13.06 -15.43 8.54
C TYR A 276 13.84 -14.11 8.53
N ARG A 277 13.66 -13.17 9.48
CA ARG A 277 14.39 -11.88 9.47
C ARG A 277 15.91 -12.01 9.31
N ALA A 278 16.52 -12.97 10.01
CA ALA A 278 17.97 -13.17 10.02
C ALA A 278 18.49 -13.78 8.70
N ARG A 279 17.60 -14.33 7.87
CA ARG A 279 17.95 -14.91 6.57
C ARG A 279 17.86 -13.89 5.43
N VAL A 280 17.19 -12.75 5.64
CA VAL A 280 17.03 -11.72 4.62
C VAL A 280 18.39 -11.28 4.09
N SER A 281 19.36 -10.98 4.96
CA SER A 281 20.73 -10.56 4.56
C SER A 281 21.49 -11.61 3.73
N TYR A 282 21.20 -12.89 3.95
CA TYR A 282 21.79 -14.00 3.21
C TYR A 282 21.10 -14.23 1.85
N TRP A 283 19.80 -13.97 1.77
CA TRP A 283 19.01 -14.19 0.56
C TRP A 283 19.06 -13.03 -0.45
N VAL A 284 19.44 -11.83 -0.02
CA VAL A 284 19.58 -10.66 -0.91
C VAL A 284 20.85 -10.67 -1.75
#